data_AF-A0A951Z7B1-F1
#
_entry.id   AF-A0A951Z7B1-F1
#
_cell.length_a   1.000
_cell.length_b   1.000
_cell.length_c   1.000
_cell.angle_alpha   90.00
_cell.angle_beta   90.00
_cell.angle_gamma   90.00
#
_symmetry.space_group_name_H-M   'P 1'
#
loop_
_entity.id
_entity.type
_entity.pdbx_description
1 polymer ?
#
loop_
_entity_poly.entity_id
_entity_poly.type
_entity_poly.pdbx_seq_one_letter_code
_entity_poly.pdbx_strand_id
1 'polypeptide(L)'
;MRNRKTQGFTLIELLIVIAIIGILAAVLIPNLMNARTTAALRAAQAHSSTLYTAAMAALAEDVTADPSTIAIGNCTTGGAIQLGTPAANTDYSVNAAPAQSTCTLTWSAALNDVQASVVSTAGGGTTTFINGVQQ
;
A
#
# COMPACT_ATOMS: atom_id res chain seq x y z
N MET A 1 48.24 38.26 18.62
CA MET A 1 46.94 38.03 17.95
C MET A 1 47.03 36.71 17.19
N ARG A 2 46.27 35.68 17.57
CA ARG A 2 46.35 34.34 16.97
C ARG A 2 45.58 34.33 15.64
N ASN A 3 46.30 34.34 14.52
CA ASN A 3 45.75 34.18 13.18
C ASN A 3 45.05 32.81 13.09
N ARG A 4 43.72 32.81 13.15
CA ARG A 4 42.92 31.62 12.84
C ARG A 4 42.99 31.43 11.33
N LYS A 5 43.76 30.43 10.87
CA LYS A 5 43.71 30.00 9.47
C LYS A 5 42.28 29.52 9.21
N THR A 6 41.52 30.29 8.44
CA THR A 6 40.25 29.84 7.87
C THR A 6 40.57 28.72 6.88
N GLN A 7 40.31 27.48 7.28
CA GLN A 7 40.37 26.34 6.37
C GLN A 7 39.17 26.45 5.42
N GLY A 8 39.43 26.83 4.17
CA GLY A 8 38.42 26.82 3.11
C GLY A 8 38.22 25.40 2.58
N PHE A 9 36.97 25.06 2.26
CA PHE A 9 36.63 23.82 1.58
C PHE A 9 37.19 23.88 0.15
N THR A 10 37.94 22.86 -0.27
CA THR A 10 38.49 22.82 -1.62
C THR A 10 37.41 22.39 -2.62
N LEU A 11 37.45 22.93 -3.84
CA LEU A 11 36.53 22.51 -4.91
C LEU A 11 36.65 21.00 -5.21
N ILE A 12 37.84 20.43 -5.05
CA ILE A 12 38.07 19.01 -5.26
C ILE A 12 37.42 18.14 -4.18
N GLU A 13 37.39 18.60 -2.92
CA GLU A 13 36.65 17.91 -1.85
C GLU A 13 35.15 17.86 -2.16
N LEU A 14 34.58 18.95 -2.68
CA LEU A 14 33.16 18.97 -3.05
C LEU A 14 32.87 18.05 -4.25
N LEU A 15 33.76 18.05 -5.25
CA LEU A 15 33.61 17.21 -6.45
C LEU A 15 33.64 15.70 -6.14
N ILE A 16 34.54 15.26 -5.26
CA ILE A 16 34.61 13.85 -4.88
C ILE A 16 33.36 13.43 -4.09
N VAL A 17 32.85 14.30 -3.22
CA VAL A 17 31.65 14.01 -2.41
C VAL A 17 30.42 13.80 -3.30
N ILE A 18 30.16 14.70 -4.26
CA ILE A 18 29.02 14.54 -5.17
C ILE A 18 29.17 13.33 -6.10
N ALA A 19 30.41 12.98 -6.48
CA ALA A 19 30.68 11.79 -7.27
C ALA A 19 30.32 10.51 -6.51
N ILE A 20 30.70 10.42 -5.23
CA ILE A 20 30.36 9.27 -4.38
C ILE A 20 28.85 9.21 -4.13
N ILE A 21 28.20 10.34 -3.81
CA ILE A 21 26.74 10.41 -3.63
C ILE A 21 26.02 9.97 -4.92
N GLY A 22 26.51 10.37 -6.09
CA GLY A 22 25.96 9.96 -7.38
C GLY A 22 26.00 8.44 -7.60
N ILE A 23 27.12 7.80 -7.29
CA ILE A 23 27.27 6.34 -7.39
C ILE A 23 26.31 5.62 -6.43
N LEU A 24 26.24 6.08 -5.17
CA LEU A 24 25.33 5.50 -4.17
C LEU A 24 23.86 5.67 -4.57
N ALA A 25 23.47 6.86 -5.04
CA ALA A 25 22.11 7.16 -5.46
C ALA A 25 21.67 6.30 -6.66
N ALA A 26 22.56 6.07 -7.63
CA ALA A 26 22.25 5.26 -8.82
C ALA A 26 21.82 3.83 -8.48
N VAL A 27 22.44 3.21 -7.46
CA VAL A 27 22.07 1.86 -7.01
C VAL A 27 20.91 1.89 -6.01
N LEU A 28 20.84 2.92 -5.17
CA LEU A 28 19.89 2.99 -4.06
C LEU A 28 18.46 3.33 -4.53
N ILE A 29 18.29 4.25 -5.47
CA ILE A 29 16.97 4.72 -5.93
C ILE A 29 16.08 3.58 -6.45
N PRO A 30 16.52 2.71 -7.38
CA PRO A 30 15.65 1.65 -7.89
C PRO A 30 15.26 0.64 -6.80
N ASN A 31 16.19 0.31 -5.90
CA ASN A 31 15.92 -0.59 -4.78
C ASN A 31 14.91 0.03 -3.80
N LEU A 32 15.09 1.32 -3.46
CA LEU A 32 14.17 2.04 -2.58
C LEU A 32 12.76 2.13 -3.17
N MET A 33 12.63 2.37 -4.48
CA MET A 33 11.33 2.38 -5.15
C MET A 33 10.62 1.02 -5.04
N ASN A 34 11.33 -0.08 -5.30
CA ASN A 34 10.75 -1.42 -5.18
C ASN A 34 10.39 -1.78 -3.72
N ALA A 35 11.24 -1.39 -2.76
CA ALA A 35 10.98 -1.60 -1.35
C ALA A 35 9.72 -0.85 -0.87
N ARG A 36 9.52 0.40 -1.32
CA ARG A 36 8.32 1.19 -1.03
C ARG A 36 7.06 0.55 -1.61
N THR A 37 7.12 0.10 -2.87
CA THR A 37 6.02 -0.62 -3.52
C THR A 37 5.65 -1.88 -2.74
N THR A 38 6.64 -2.72 -2.43
CA THR A 38 6.41 -3.96 -1.66
C THR A 38 5.84 -3.68 -0.27
N ALA A 39 6.34 -2.64 0.40
CA ALA A 39 5.83 -2.24 1.71
C ALA A 39 4.36 -1.78 1.66
N ALA A 40 3.98 -0.99 0.64
CA ALA A 40 2.61 -0.54 0.45
C ALA A 40 1.66 -1.72 0.17
N LEU A 41 2.07 -2.66 -0.67
CA LEU A 41 1.32 -3.88 -0.95
C LEU A 41 1.10 -4.73 0.31
N ARG A 42 2.15 -4.96 1.10
CA ARG A 42 2.06 -5.70 2.36
C ARG A 42 1.14 -5.02 3.38
N ALA A 43 1.19 -3.69 3.45
CA ALA A 43 0.30 -2.92 4.32
C ALA A 43 -1.17 -3.06 3.90
N ALA A 44 -1.45 -3.02 2.60
CA ALA A 44 -2.80 -3.25 2.05
C ALA A 44 -3.30 -4.67 2.36
N GLN A 45 -2.46 -5.69 2.20
CA GLN A 45 -2.80 -7.08 2.55
C GLN A 45 -3.08 -7.25 4.05
N ALA A 46 -2.28 -6.62 4.93
CA ALA A 46 -2.51 -6.67 6.37
C ALA A 46 -3.82 -6.00 6.78
N HIS A 47 -4.15 -4.84 6.18
CA HIS A 47 -5.43 -4.17 6.42
C HIS A 47 -6.60 -5.00 5.90
N SER A 48 -6.49 -5.59 4.72
CA SER A 48 -7.56 -6.39 4.13
C SER A 48 -7.94 -7.60 4.99
N SER A 49 -6.94 -8.29 5.57
CA SER A 49 -7.19 -9.39 6.52
C SER A 49 -7.86 -8.91 7.80
N THR A 50 -7.43 -7.77 8.35
CA THR A 50 -8.03 -7.19 9.56
C THR A 50 -9.50 -6.83 9.32
N LEU A 51 -9.80 -6.21 8.17
CA LEU A 51 -11.16 -5.84 7.81
C LEU A 51 -12.03 -7.05 7.50
N TYR A 52 -11.49 -8.10 6.88
CA TYR A 52 -12.21 -9.37 6.67
C TYR A 52 -12.68 -9.96 8.01
N THR A 53 -11.78 -10.04 9.00
CA THR A 53 -12.14 -10.52 10.34
C THR A 53 -13.21 -9.64 10.98
N ALA A 54 -13.12 -8.32 10.82
CA ALA A 54 -14.09 -7.40 11.37
C ALA A 54 -15.47 -7.53 10.69
N ALA A 55 -15.51 -7.70 9.37
CA ALA A 55 -16.74 -7.95 8.60
C ALA A 55 -17.41 -9.27 9.01
N MET A 56 -16.61 -10.33 9.19
CA MET A 56 -17.11 -11.61 9.70
C MET A 56 -17.67 -11.50 11.13
N ALA A 57 -17.04 -10.71 11.99
CA ALA A 57 -17.56 -10.45 13.33
C ALA A 57 -18.92 -9.73 13.28
N ALA A 58 -19.06 -8.71 12.43
CA ALA A 58 -20.32 -7.98 12.28
C ALA A 58 -21.47 -8.88 11.76
N LEU A 59 -21.20 -9.79 10.81
CA LEU A 59 -22.18 -10.77 10.35
C LEU A 59 -22.54 -11.81 11.41
N ALA A 60 -21.59 -12.16 12.28
CA ALA A 60 -21.85 -13.07 13.38
C ALA A 60 -22.76 -12.43 14.47
N GLU A 61 -22.72 -11.11 14.62
CA GLU A 61 -23.58 -10.37 15.54
C GLU A 61 -25.03 -10.24 15.04
N ASP A 62 -25.23 -10.04 13.73
CA ASP A 62 -26.55 -9.95 13.11
C ASP A 62 -26.76 -11.05 12.05
N VAL A 63 -27.44 -12.13 12.46
CA VAL A 63 -27.76 -13.27 11.59
C VAL A 63 -28.77 -12.92 10.48
N THR A 64 -29.42 -11.75 10.57
CA THR A 64 -30.33 -11.25 9.53
C THR A 64 -29.65 -10.31 8.54
N ALA A 65 -28.41 -9.90 8.81
CA ALA A 65 -27.65 -9.07 7.90
C ALA A 65 -27.35 -9.83 6.60
N ASP A 66 -27.75 -9.23 5.48
CA ASP A 66 -27.43 -9.76 4.16
C ASP A 66 -25.93 -9.54 3.88
N PRO A 67 -25.13 -10.60 3.78
CA PRO A 67 -23.70 -10.47 3.58
C PRO A 67 -23.34 -9.87 2.22
N SER A 68 -24.27 -9.87 1.25
CA SER A 68 -24.10 -9.21 -0.05
C SER A 68 -24.03 -7.68 0.03
N THR A 69 -24.40 -7.10 1.17
CA THR A 69 -24.34 -5.65 1.43
C THR A 69 -22.99 -5.17 1.98
N ILE A 70 -22.05 -6.09 2.23
CA ILE A 70 -20.70 -5.76 2.69
C ILE A 70 -19.86 -5.30 1.51
N ALA A 71 -19.59 -4.00 1.48
CA ALA A 71 -18.64 -3.40 0.56
C ALA A 71 -17.76 -2.40 1.30
N ILE A 72 -16.44 -2.63 1.31
CA ILE A 72 -15.48 -1.67 1.85
C ILE A 72 -14.63 -1.13 0.70
N GLY A 73 -14.74 0.18 0.45
CA GLY A 73 -14.08 0.87 -0.66
C GLY A 73 -12.60 1.17 -0.44
N ASN A 74 -12.11 1.17 0.81
CA ASN A 74 -10.70 1.38 1.10
C ASN A 74 -10.19 0.64 2.33
N CYS A 75 -8.90 0.31 2.31
CA CYS A 75 -8.20 -0.39 3.40
C CYS A 75 -7.15 0.53 4.07
N THR A 76 -7.36 1.84 4.04
CA THR A 76 -6.30 2.84 4.33
C THR A 76 -6.28 3.35 5.77
N THR A 77 -7.44 3.30 6.39
CA THR A 77 -7.65 3.70 7.78
C THR A 77 -8.37 2.52 8.40
N GLY A 78 -8.53 2.43 9.72
CA GLY A 78 -9.57 1.59 10.31
C GLY A 78 -10.96 2.08 9.89
N GLY A 79 -11.23 2.12 8.59
CA GLY A 79 -12.43 2.62 7.95
C GLY A 79 -13.56 1.74 8.42
N ALA A 80 -14.53 2.38 9.08
CA ALA A 80 -15.72 1.73 9.60
C ALA A 80 -16.30 0.82 8.52
N ILE A 81 -16.56 -0.45 8.88
CA ILE A 81 -17.36 -1.37 8.07
C ILE A 81 -18.62 -0.62 7.67
N GLN A 82 -18.76 -0.30 6.39
CA GLN A 82 -19.99 0.29 5.88
C GLN A 82 -20.92 -0.89 5.57
N LEU A 83 -21.91 -1.10 6.45
CA LEU A 83 -22.99 -2.04 6.20
C LEU A 83 -24.12 -1.27 5.51
N GLY A 84 -24.33 -1.53 4.21
CA GLY A 84 -25.28 -0.78 3.39
C GLY A 84 -24.69 -0.30 2.07
N THR A 85 -25.59 0.03 1.13
CA THR A 85 -25.37 0.27 -0.31
C THR A 85 -23.97 0.80 -0.63
N PRO A 86 -23.21 0.13 -1.53
CA PRO A 86 -21.81 0.42 -1.78
C PRO A 86 -21.64 1.90 -2.11
N ALA A 87 -21.06 2.66 -1.16
CA ALA A 87 -20.51 3.95 -1.48
C ALA A 87 -19.47 3.70 -2.57
N ALA A 88 -19.70 4.27 -3.75
CA ALA A 88 -18.89 4.11 -4.95
C ALA A 88 -17.40 3.91 -4.58
N ASN A 89 -16.81 2.80 -5.04
CA ASN A 89 -15.41 2.42 -4.86
C ASN A 89 -14.52 3.64 -4.64
N THR A 90 -14.22 3.96 -3.37
CA THR A 90 -13.18 4.94 -3.06
C THR A 90 -11.89 4.18 -3.00
N ASP A 91 -11.48 3.61 -4.14
CA ASP A 91 -10.26 2.84 -4.31
C ASP A 91 -9.15 3.43 -3.46
N TYR A 92 -8.58 2.62 -2.56
CA TYR A 92 -7.32 3.01 -1.94
C TYR A 92 -6.26 3.06 -3.03
N SER A 93 -6.00 4.22 -3.62
CA SER A 93 -4.87 4.39 -4.49
C SER A 93 -3.70 4.93 -3.66
N VAL A 94 -2.78 4.05 -3.27
CA VAL A 94 -1.41 4.51 -2.98
C VAL A 94 -0.84 5.00 -4.30
N ASN A 95 -1.05 6.28 -4.62
CA ASN A 95 -0.46 6.95 -5.78
C ASN A 95 1.04 7.21 -5.58
N ALA A 96 1.77 6.28 -4.98
CA ALA A 96 3.21 6.26 -5.05
C ALA A 96 3.58 5.57 -6.37
N ALA A 97 3.63 6.35 -7.45
CA ALA A 97 4.16 5.86 -8.71
C ALA A 97 5.52 5.14 -8.45
N PRO A 98 5.71 3.92 -8.99
CA PRO A 98 4.98 3.32 -10.09
C PRO A 98 3.97 2.23 -9.68
N ALA A 99 3.56 2.13 -8.42
CA ALA A 99 2.68 1.05 -7.95
C ALA A 99 1.43 1.56 -7.23
N GLN A 100 0.28 1.45 -7.89
CA GLN A 100 -1.02 1.66 -7.26
C GLN A 100 -1.50 0.34 -6.67
N SER A 101 -1.78 0.28 -5.36
CA SER A 101 -2.34 -0.90 -4.70
C SER A 101 -3.74 -0.58 -4.18
N THR A 102 -4.79 -0.96 -4.92
CA THR A 102 -6.18 -0.88 -4.45
C THR A 102 -6.53 -2.06 -3.58
N CYS A 103 -7.43 -1.86 -2.62
CA CYS A 103 -7.88 -2.90 -1.71
C CYS A 103 -9.37 -2.74 -1.47
N THR A 104 -10.12 -3.83 -1.70
CA THR A 104 -11.58 -3.87 -1.60
C THR A 104 -12.03 -5.13 -0.87
N LEU A 105 -13.16 -5.03 -0.16
CA LEU A 105 -13.88 -6.19 0.38
C LEU A 105 -15.23 -6.28 -0.31
N THR A 106 -15.55 -7.47 -0.83
CA THR A 106 -16.81 -7.73 -1.52
C THR A 106 -17.35 -9.09 -1.13
N TRP A 107 -18.67 -9.26 -1.08
CA TRP A 107 -19.27 -10.58 -0.99
C TRP A 107 -19.07 -11.40 -2.28
N SER A 108 -18.69 -12.66 -2.11
CA SER A 108 -18.59 -13.62 -3.20
C SER A 108 -19.73 -14.61 -3.13
N ALA A 109 -20.72 -14.43 -4.01
CA ALA A 109 -21.84 -15.38 -4.12
C ALA A 109 -21.38 -16.79 -4.54
N ALA A 110 -20.26 -16.89 -5.26
CA ALA A 110 -19.69 -18.18 -5.69
C ALA A 110 -19.09 -18.98 -4.53
N LEU A 111 -18.51 -18.31 -3.53
CA LEU A 111 -17.90 -18.95 -2.37
C LEU A 111 -18.78 -18.89 -1.11
N ASN A 112 -19.87 -18.12 -1.15
CA ASN A 112 -20.70 -17.80 0.00
C ASN A 112 -19.85 -17.25 1.17
N ASP A 113 -18.90 -16.36 0.85
CA ASP A 113 -17.94 -15.76 1.79
C ASP A 113 -17.56 -14.34 1.35
N VAL A 114 -17.07 -13.52 2.29
CA VAL A 114 -16.46 -12.22 1.97
C VAL A 114 -15.09 -12.46 1.33
N GLN A 115 -14.78 -11.73 0.28
CA GLN A 115 -13.48 -11.76 -0.38
C GLN A 115 -12.74 -10.44 -0.20
N ALA A 116 -11.51 -10.56 0.26
CA ALA A 116 -10.56 -9.46 0.31
C ALA A 116 -9.71 -9.45 -0.95
N SER A 117 -9.91 -8.45 -1.80
CA SER A 117 -9.14 -8.24 -3.02
C SER A 117 -8.12 -7.13 -2.80
N VAL A 118 -6.86 -7.39 -3.16
CA VAL A 118 -5.82 -6.35 -3.27
C VAL A 118 -5.29 -6.38 -4.68
N VAL A 119 -5.46 -5.29 -5.44
CA VAL A 119 -4.99 -5.18 -6.81
C VAL A 119 -3.80 -4.25 -6.82
N SER A 120 -2.63 -4.73 -7.27
CA SER A 120 -1.45 -3.88 -7.46
C SER A 120 -1.14 -3.72 -8.94
N THR A 121 -1.06 -2.49 -9.42
CA THR A 121 -0.61 -2.18 -10.78
C THR A 121 0.79 -1.59 -10.69
N ALA A 122 1.81 -2.42 -10.90
CA ALA A 122 3.21 -2.02 -10.89
C ALA A 122 3.86 -2.34 -12.24
N GLY A 123 4.56 -1.38 -12.84
CA GLY A 123 5.36 -1.61 -14.05
C GLY A 123 4.58 -2.03 -15.31
N GLY A 124 3.28 -1.72 -15.39
CA GLY A 124 2.41 -2.05 -16.53
C GLY A 124 1.68 -3.40 -16.42
N GLY A 125 1.90 -4.16 -15.35
CA GLY A 125 1.15 -5.38 -15.02
C GLY A 125 0.25 -5.18 -13.81
N THR A 126 -0.89 -5.88 -13.80
CA THR A 126 -1.83 -5.92 -12.67
C THR A 126 -1.72 -7.28 -11.98
N THR A 127 -1.38 -7.29 -10.70
CA THR A 127 -1.43 -8.49 -9.85
C THR A 127 -2.60 -8.36 -8.87
N THR A 128 -3.40 -9.40 -8.76
CA THR A 128 -4.56 -9.42 -7.87
C THR A 128 -4.34 -10.47 -6.80
N PHE A 129 -4.57 -10.10 -5.55
CA PHE A 129 -4.58 -11.02 -4.42
C PHE A 129 -6.01 -11.19 -3.96
N ILE A 130 -6.49 -12.42 -3.84
CA ILE A 130 -7.78 -12.73 -3.21
C ILE A 130 -7.50 -13.53 -1.95
N ASN A 131 -7.98 -13.03 -0.80
CA ASN A 131 -7.78 -13.66 0.51
C ASN A 131 -6.29 -13.98 0.79
N GLY A 132 -5.38 -13.13 0.28
CA GLY A 132 -3.94 -13.28 0.42
C GLY A 132 -3.25 -14.20 -0.60
N VAL A 133 -3.98 -14.79 -1.55
CA VAL A 133 -3.45 -15.64 -2.64
C VAL A 133 -3.36 -14.83 -3.93
N GLN A 134 -2.20 -14.82 -4.59
CA GLN A 134 -2.03 -14.22 -5.93
C GLN A 134 -2.84 -15.02 -6.96
N GLN A 135 -3.59 -14.32 -7.80
CA GLN A 135 -4.39 -14.86 -8.90
C GLN A 135 -3.68 -14.67 -10.24
#